data_AF-A0A817W2V3-F1
#
_entry.id   AF-A0A817W2V3-F1
#
_cell.length_a   1.000
_cell.length_b   1.000
_cell.length_c   1.000
_cell.angle_alpha   90.00
_cell.angle_beta   90.00
_cell.angle_gamma   90.00
#
_symmetry.space_group_name_H-M   'P 1'
#
loop_
_entity.id
_entity.type
_entity.pdbx_description
1 polymer ?
#
loop_
_entity_poly.entity_id
_entity_poly.type
_entity_poly.pdbx_seq_one_letter_code
_entity_poly.pdbx_strand_id
1 'polypeptide(L)'
;MQPGTSLPVLIDNVRSYPNVPYGRSLSHNSTDSSIHQVLLSSSCLNNPVSSRLSFRKLQSEQWERLLCNKKQQEVKIKRNKSNIDPVLNKDIAHALNENCVFDGNSECASMPASVRTNFDNLYEQMNEITLQLAEERLKHKQTQIKAEETLINQLQDQETRFQERQERQLRDNKMKLKEHEKNFLKLLNEEQTLSLMREEQLRKELEFLKKSFHTYKAALEKENDEKLQVKLSEALLAMKNERPKKEEDINKRINEAIFNERNNIHLRHSKEIEKIQKQHQNEIETLKKAVAEATVEQEHLQSLTKELASVKLELREAKKHEIGLTTQFNDPKTKHSEKIGESKEPRVRSDEKPKKTKKL
;
A
#
# COMPACT_ATOMS: atom_id res chain seq x y z
N MET A 1 5.19 38.04 36.38
CA MET A 1 3.85 37.52 36.74
C MET A 1 3.28 36.85 35.51
N GLN A 2 3.18 35.51 35.53
CA GLN A 2 2.33 34.75 34.59
C GLN A 2 0.91 34.66 35.18
N PRO A 3 -0.11 34.51 34.31
CA PRO A 3 -0.75 33.19 34.15
C PRO A 3 -1.00 32.91 32.65
N GLY A 4 -1.02 31.67 32.14
CA GLY A 4 -1.47 30.43 32.76
C GLY A 4 -2.72 29.98 32.00
N THR A 5 -2.54 29.40 30.81
CA THR A 5 -3.61 28.73 30.07
C THR A 5 -3.18 27.32 29.71
N SER A 6 -3.78 26.39 30.42
CA SER A 6 -3.69 24.94 30.33
C SER A 6 -4.22 24.41 29.00
N LEU A 7 -3.41 23.57 28.34
CA LEU A 7 -3.81 22.71 27.24
C LEU A 7 -4.53 21.46 27.79
N PRO A 8 -5.62 20.99 27.18
CA PRO A 8 -6.22 19.71 27.54
C PRO A 8 -5.41 18.55 26.95
N VAL A 9 -5.08 17.62 27.84
CA VAL A 9 -4.54 16.29 27.57
C VAL A 9 -5.57 15.49 26.76
N LEU A 10 -5.27 15.21 25.49
CA LEU A 10 -6.00 14.20 24.71
C LEU A 10 -5.36 12.85 24.98
N ILE A 11 -6.16 12.01 25.63
CA ILE A 11 -5.88 10.65 26.06
C ILE A 11 -5.67 9.76 24.83
N ASP A 12 -4.58 8.99 24.88
CA ASP A 12 -4.24 7.90 23.98
C ASP A 12 -5.37 6.87 23.86
N ASN A 13 -6.03 6.85 22.69
CA ASN A 13 -6.80 5.69 22.24
C ASN A 13 -5.95 4.88 21.26
N VAL A 14 -5.00 4.12 21.82
CA VAL A 14 -4.28 3.05 21.11
C VAL A 14 -5.28 1.92 20.86
N ARG A 15 -5.98 1.99 19.72
CA ARG A 15 -6.71 0.85 19.18
C ARG A 15 -5.68 -0.17 18.69
N SER A 16 -5.50 -1.23 19.47
CA SER A 16 -4.80 -2.44 19.09
C SER A 16 -5.46 -3.05 17.84
N TYR A 17 -4.81 -2.95 16.69
CA TYR A 17 -5.18 -3.71 15.51
C TYR A 17 -4.81 -5.18 15.73
N PRO A 18 -5.70 -6.14 15.44
CA PRO A 18 -5.33 -7.55 15.46
C PRO A 18 -4.34 -7.86 14.34
N ASN A 19 -3.27 -8.56 14.71
CA ASN A 19 -2.29 -9.18 13.83
C ASN A 19 -2.98 -9.88 12.65
N VAL A 20 -2.75 -9.38 11.44
CA VAL A 20 -3.07 -10.12 10.21
C VAL A 20 -1.86 -10.99 9.88
N PRO A 21 -2.01 -12.33 9.84
CA PRO A 21 -0.89 -13.20 9.49
C PRO A 21 -0.56 -13.05 8.00
N TYR A 22 0.70 -12.72 7.73
CA TYR A 22 1.33 -12.92 6.44
C TYR A 22 1.29 -14.41 6.07
N GLY A 23 0.73 -14.73 4.90
CA GLY A 23 0.97 -16.02 4.28
C GLY A 23 -0.15 -16.51 3.35
N ARG A 24 -0.02 -16.21 2.05
CA ARG A 24 -0.03 -17.22 0.98
C ARG A 24 0.10 -16.55 -0.39
N SER A 25 1.29 -16.67 -0.95
CA SER A 25 1.54 -16.70 -2.38
C SER A 25 0.83 -17.91 -3.00
N LEU A 26 -0.12 -17.66 -3.90
CA LEU A 26 -0.62 -18.65 -4.85
C LEU A 26 -0.65 -18.02 -6.24
N SER A 27 0.32 -18.46 -7.04
CA SER A 27 0.30 -18.47 -8.49
C SER A 27 -0.74 -19.49 -8.99
N HIS A 28 -1.66 -19.07 -9.86
CA HIS A 28 -1.98 -19.69 -11.16
C HIS A 28 -3.33 -19.21 -11.70
N ASN A 29 -3.24 -18.65 -12.91
CA ASN A 29 -4.09 -18.84 -14.09
C ASN A 29 -5.62 -18.95 -13.99
N SER A 30 -6.21 -18.20 -14.93
CA SER A 30 -7.34 -18.54 -15.83
C SER A 30 -8.73 -18.01 -15.49
N THR A 31 -9.17 -17.16 -16.43
CA THR A 31 -10.48 -17.10 -17.11
C THR A 31 -11.76 -16.90 -16.30
N ASP A 32 -12.50 -15.89 -16.75
CA ASP A 32 -13.95 -15.80 -16.82
C ASP A 32 -14.76 -16.10 -15.54
N SER A 33 -15.32 -15.04 -14.96
CA SER A 33 -16.78 -14.90 -14.86
C SER A 33 -17.15 -13.68 -14.01
N SER A 34 -17.86 -12.74 -14.63
CA SER A 34 -19.11 -12.16 -14.11
C SER A 34 -19.20 -11.82 -12.61
N ILE A 35 -18.71 -10.64 -12.21
CA ILE A 35 -19.20 -9.93 -11.02
C ILE A 35 -19.20 -8.41 -11.29
N HIS A 36 -20.32 -7.91 -11.84
CA HIS A 36 -20.81 -6.55 -11.58
C HIS A 36 -22.34 -6.59 -11.51
N GLN A 37 -22.82 -7.23 -10.44
CA GLN A 37 -24.14 -6.99 -9.89
C GLN A 37 -23.94 -6.52 -8.44
N VAL A 38 -24.86 -5.68 -7.97
CA VAL A 38 -24.95 -5.07 -6.63
C VAL A 38 -24.26 -3.70 -6.50
N LEU A 39 -24.88 -2.67 -7.07
CA LEU A 39 -25.14 -1.38 -6.42
C LEU A 39 -26.44 -0.80 -7.01
N LEU A 40 -27.58 -1.32 -6.55
CA LEU A 40 -28.89 -0.68 -6.69
C LEU A 40 -29.54 -0.71 -5.31
N SER A 41 -29.48 0.42 -4.60
CA SER A 41 -30.43 0.75 -3.55
C SER A 41 -30.40 2.25 -3.28
N SER A 42 -31.59 2.83 -3.20
CA SER A 42 -31.90 4.19 -2.75
C SER A 42 -31.80 5.33 -3.78
N SER A 43 -32.76 5.36 -4.70
CA SER A 43 -33.45 6.62 -5.00
C SER A 43 -34.92 6.35 -5.34
N CYS A 44 -35.76 6.54 -4.31
CA CYS A 44 -37.20 6.56 -4.45
C CYS A 44 -37.62 7.76 -5.34
N LEU A 45 -38.41 7.44 -6.36
CA LEU A 45 -39.63 8.14 -6.75
C LEU A 45 -39.52 9.64 -7.04
N ASN A 46 -39.32 9.94 -8.32
CA ASN A 46 -40.17 10.87 -9.06
C ASN A 46 -40.00 10.58 -10.54
N ASN A 47 -40.83 9.68 -11.06
CA ASN A 47 -40.79 9.24 -12.45
C ASN A 47 -41.89 9.99 -13.24
N PRO A 48 -41.59 11.10 -13.95
CA PRO A 48 -42.57 11.92 -14.68
C PRO A 48 -43.14 11.23 -15.93
N VAL A 49 -42.69 10.00 -16.23
CA VAL A 49 -43.17 9.20 -17.35
C VAL A 49 -44.56 8.59 -17.06
N SER A 50 -44.86 8.30 -15.79
CA SER A 50 -46.17 7.74 -15.41
C SER A 50 -47.31 8.77 -15.55
N SER A 51 -47.04 10.03 -15.21
CA SER A 51 -47.99 11.13 -15.38
C SER A 51 -48.26 11.47 -16.86
N ARG A 52 -47.27 11.36 -17.76
CA ARG A 52 -47.49 11.52 -19.21
C ARG A 52 -48.39 10.47 -19.83
N LEU A 53 -48.28 9.21 -19.40
CA LEU A 53 -49.16 8.13 -19.87
C LEU A 53 -50.59 8.32 -19.35
N SER A 54 -50.74 8.76 -18.10
CA SER A 54 -52.07 9.07 -17.54
C SER A 54 -52.75 10.24 -18.25
N PHE A 55 -52.00 11.27 -18.66
CA PHE A 55 -52.54 12.42 -19.38
C PHE A 55 -52.96 12.07 -20.81
N ARG A 56 -52.16 11.29 -21.54
CA ARG A 56 -52.56 10.80 -22.88
C ARG A 56 -53.80 9.92 -22.82
N LYS A 57 -53.92 9.07 -21.80
CA LYS A 57 -55.11 8.22 -21.60
C LYS A 57 -56.35 9.06 -21.32
N LEU A 58 -56.22 10.09 -20.48
CA LEU A 58 -57.32 11.03 -20.18
C LEU A 58 -57.74 11.82 -21.43
N GLN A 59 -56.79 12.28 -22.26
CA GLN A 59 -57.10 12.96 -23.53
C GLN A 59 -57.79 12.03 -24.52
N SER A 60 -57.38 10.76 -24.61
CA SER A 60 -58.02 9.75 -25.45
C SER A 60 -59.47 9.49 -25.02
N GLU A 61 -59.72 9.34 -23.72
CA GLU A 61 -61.07 9.11 -23.18
C GLU A 61 -61.99 10.34 -23.39
N GLN A 62 -61.46 11.56 -23.28
CA GLN A 62 -62.23 12.77 -23.59
C GLN A 62 -62.57 12.86 -25.08
N TRP A 63 -61.65 12.47 -25.97
CA TRP A 63 -61.89 12.47 -27.41
C TRP A 63 -62.95 11.44 -27.82
N GLU A 64 -62.94 10.24 -27.23
CA GLU A 64 -63.96 9.22 -27.45
C GLU A 64 -65.35 9.67 -26.99
N ARG A 65 -65.44 10.38 -25.85
CA ARG A 65 -66.71 10.97 -25.38
C ARG A 65 -67.25 12.03 -26.33
N LEU A 66 -66.39 12.89 -26.88
CA LEU A 66 -66.78 13.90 -27.88
C LEU A 66 -67.27 13.25 -29.18
N LEU A 67 -66.59 12.21 -29.67
CA LEU A 67 -67.01 11.42 -30.83
C LEU A 67 -68.36 10.74 -30.61
N CYS A 68 -68.60 10.20 -29.41
CA CYS A 68 -69.88 9.58 -29.06
C CYS A 68 -71.02 10.61 -29.03
N ASN A 69 -70.79 11.78 -28.42
CA ASN A 69 -71.77 12.88 -28.43
C ASN A 69 -72.07 13.38 -29.85
N LYS A 70 -71.05 13.52 -30.71
CA LYS A 70 -71.24 13.90 -32.12
C LYS A 70 -72.09 12.88 -32.87
N LYS A 71 -71.81 11.58 -32.72
CA LYS A 71 -72.62 10.50 -33.32
C LYS A 71 -74.07 10.52 -32.80
N GLN A 72 -74.28 10.78 -31.51
CA GLN A 72 -75.63 10.90 -30.95
C GLN A 72 -76.38 12.11 -31.52
N GLN A 73 -75.71 13.25 -31.73
CA GLN A 73 -76.30 14.41 -32.38
C GLN A 73 -76.63 14.13 -33.85
N GLU A 74 -75.75 13.46 -34.60
CA GLU A 74 -76.03 13.06 -35.99
C GLU A 74 -77.23 12.11 -36.09
N VAL A 75 -77.38 11.16 -35.15
CA VAL A 75 -78.56 10.28 -35.08
C VAL A 75 -79.82 11.09 -34.74
N LYS A 76 -79.76 12.07 -33.82
CA LYS A 76 -80.90 12.97 -33.54
C LYS A 76 -81.27 13.81 -34.76
N ILE A 77 -80.29 14.34 -35.50
CA ILE A 77 -80.54 15.09 -36.74
C ILE A 77 -81.15 14.18 -37.81
N LYS A 78 -80.66 12.94 -37.96
CA LYS A 78 -81.25 11.96 -38.89
C LYS A 78 -82.69 11.59 -38.51
N ARG A 79 -82.99 11.38 -37.22
CA ARG A 79 -84.35 11.14 -36.72
C ARG A 79 -85.27 12.35 -36.96
N ASN A 80 -84.78 13.57 -36.75
CA ASN A 80 -85.54 14.78 -37.03
C ASN A 80 -85.77 14.98 -38.53
N LYS A 81 -84.79 14.63 -39.38
CA LYS A 81 -84.95 14.65 -40.85
C LYS A 81 -85.91 13.56 -41.36
N SER A 82 -85.97 12.39 -40.72
CA SER A 82 -86.94 11.34 -41.06
C SER A 82 -88.35 11.57 -40.50
N ASN A 83 -88.49 12.48 -39.51
CA ASN A 83 -89.78 12.93 -38.97
C ASN A 83 -90.34 14.18 -39.69
N ILE A 84 -89.65 14.70 -40.71
CA ILE A 84 -90.28 15.60 -41.68
C ILE A 84 -91.08 14.68 -42.61
N ASP A 85 -92.33 14.46 -42.22
CA ASP A 85 -93.27 13.54 -42.83
C ASP A 85 -93.34 13.71 -44.36
N PRO A 86 -93.09 12.67 -45.17
CA PRO A 86 -93.51 12.66 -46.57
C PRO A 86 -95.05 12.67 -46.72
N VAL A 87 -95.78 12.47 -45.60
CA VAL A 87 -97.23 12.56 -45.51
C VAL A 87 -97.70 14.01 -45.69
N LEU A 88 -96.99 15.01 -45.14
CA LEU A 88 -97.37 16.42 -45.30
C LEU A 88 -97.20 16.92 -46.75
N ASN A 89 -96.23 16.39 -47.49
CA ASN A 89 -96.03 16.72 -48.91
C ASN A 89 -97.01 15.98 -49.84
N LYS A 90 -97.53 14.81 -49.44
CA LYS A 90 -98.59 14.11 -50.17
C LYS A 90 -99.95 14.75 -49.94
N ASP A 91 -100.25 15.19 -48.71
CA ASP A 91 -101.53 15.81 -48.38
C ASP A 91 -101.66 17.23 -48.99
N ILE A 92 -100.55 17.97 -49.10
CA ILE A 92 -100.51 19.26 -49.83
C ILE A 92 -100.62 19.05 -51.35
N ALA A 93 -100.02 17.98 -51.90
CA ALA A 93 -100.16 17.65 -53.32
C ALA A 93 -101.58 17.12 -53.65
N HIS A 94 -102.24 16.40 -52.74
CA HIS A 94 -103.63 15.97 -52.90
C HIS A 94 -104.60 17.16 -52.78
N ALA A 95 -104.39 18.06 -51.81
CA ALA A 95 -105.21 19.25 -51.62
C ALA A 95 -105.06 20.30 -52.74
N LEU A 96 -103.93 20.33 -53.47
CA LEU A 96 -103.76 21.19 -54.64
C LEU A 96 -104.24 20.55 -55.96
N ASN A 97 -104.49 19.24 -55.98
CA ASN A 97 -105.01 18.52 -57.16
C ASN A 97 -106.53 18.26 -57.09
N GLU A 98 -107.15 18.43 -55.91
CA GLU A 98 -108.61 18.33 -55.69
C GLU A 98 -109.32 19.68 -55.59
N ASN A 99 -108.63 20.80 -55.88
CA ASN A 99 -109.29 22.09 -56.09
C ASN A 99 -109.92 22.15 -57.48
N CYS A 100 -111.15 21.64 -57.54
CA CYS A 100 -112.28 22.17 -58.31
C CYS A 100 -111.95 22.66 -59.72
N VAL A 101 -111.98 21.72 -60.68
CA VAL A 101 -112.58 22.03 -61.99
C VAL A 101 -114.04 22.38 -61.71
N PHE A 102 -114.33 23.66 -61.51
CA PHE A 102 -115.69 24.17 -61.51
C PHE A 102 -116.12 24.20 -62.98
N ASP A 103 -116.76 23.10 -63.42
CA ASP A 103 -117.45 23.04 -64.70
C ASP A 103 -118.51 24.15 -64.73
N GLY A 104 -118.17 25.27 -65.36
CA GLY A 104 -119.01 26.46 -65.52
C GLY A 104 -120.16 26.24 -66.51
N ASN A 105 -120.95 25.19 -66.31
CA ASN A 105 -122.18 24.91 -67.05
C ASN A 105 -123.28 24.45 -66.08
N SER A 106 -123.79 25.36 -65.25
CA SER A 106 -125.07 25.17 -64.54
C SER A 106 -125.54 26.46 -63.87
N GLU A 107 -126.56 27.09 -64.45
CA GLU A 107 -127.58 27.92 -63.79
C GLU A 107 -127.14 28.90 -62.67
N CYS A 108 -126.51 30.02 -63.05
CA CYS A 108 -126.39 31.21 -62.18
C CYS A 108 -126.95 32.48 -62.84
N ALA A 109 -127.90 32.35 -63.78
CA ALA A 109 -128.49 33.47 -64.52
C ALA A 109 -129.65 34.20 -63.78
N SER A 110 -129.96 33.88 -62.52
CA SER A 110 -131.08 34.47 -61.78
C SER A 110 -130.71 35.16 -60.45
N MET A 111 -129.44 35.45 -60.20
CA MET A 111 -129.07 36.29 -59.05
C MET A 111 -129.29 37.78 -59.36
N PRO A 112 -129.97 38.56 -58.49
CA PRO A 112 -130.10 40.00 -58.64
C PRO A 112 -128.72 40.66 -58.71
N ALA A 113 -128.56 41.73 -59.51
CA ALA A 113 -127.28 42.42 -59.67
C ALA A 113 -126.65 42.89 -58.33
N SER A 114 -127.46 43.15 -57.30
CA SER A 114 -126.98 43.49 -55.94
C SER A 114 -126.32 42.32 -55.21
N VAL A 115 -126.69 41.06 -55.52
CA VAL A 115 -126.11 39.88 -54.87
C VAL A 115 -124.82 39.46 -55.57
N ARG A 116 -124.76 39.60 -56.91
CA ARG A 116 -123.50 39.39 -57.67
C ARG A 116 -122.43 40.38 -57.25
N THR A 117 -122.76 41.67 -57.19
CA THR A 117 -121.81 42.71 -56.73
C THR A 117 -121.32 42.48 -55.30
N ASN A 118 -122.18 42.02 -54.38
CA ASN A 118 -121.76 41.64 -53.04
C ASN A 118 -120.84 40.41 -53.03
N PHE A 119 -121.09 39.41 -53.87
CA PHE A 119 -120.25 38.23 -54.00
C PHE A 119 -118.89 38.58 -54.62
N ASP A 120 -118.87 39.42 -55.65
CA ASP A 120 -117.65 39.92 -56.28
C ASP A 120 -116.82 40.74 -55.28
N ASN A 121 -117.46 41.61 -54.47
CA ASN A 121 -116.80 42.37 -53.41
C ASN A 121 -116.22 41.45 -52.32
N LEU A 122 -116.94 40.40 -51.91
CA LEU A 122 -116.43 39.42 -50.93
C LEU A 122 -115.28 38.58 -51.50
N TYR A 123 -115.34 38.23 -52.78
CA TYR A 123 -114.29 37.51 -53.48
C TYR A 123 -113.03 38.38 -53.63
N GLU A 124 -113.19 39.66 -53.95
CA GLU A 124 -112.09 40.64 -53.99
C GLU A 124 -111.47 40.83 -52.60
N GLN A 125 -112.27 41.00 -51.54
CA GLN A 125 -111.80 41.05 -50.16
C GLN A 125 -111.07 39.78 -49.72
N MET A 126 -111.58 38.60 -50.09
CA MET A 126 -110.95 37.32 -49.78
C MET A 126 -109.59 37.19 -50.49
N ASN A 127 -109.49 37.62 -51.74
CA ASN A 127 -108.24 37.64 -52.49
C ASN A 127 -107.23 38.63 -51.90
N GLU A 128 -107.69 39.82 -51.48
CA GLU A 128 -106.86 40.81 -50.80
C GLU A 128 -106.31 40.28 -49.47
N ILE A 129 -107.16 39.66 -48.63
CA ILE A 129 -106.74 39.03 -47.36
C ILE A 129 -105.74 37.88 -47.63
N THR A 130 -106.00 37.07 -48.67
CA THR A 130 -105.10 35.96 -49.05
C THR A 130 -103.74 36.48 -49.50
N LEU A 131 -103.70 37.58 -50.25
CA LEU A 131 -102.48 38.25 -50.67
C LEU A 131 -101.73 38.83 -49.47
N GLN A 132 -102.41 39.57 -48.58
CA GLN A 132 -101.80 40.11 -47.36
C GLN A 132 -101.21 39.01 -46.46
N LEU A 133 -101.92 37.87 -46.31
CA LEU A 133 -101.41 36.73 -45.55
C LEU A 133 -100.18 36.11 -46.21
N ALA A 134 -100.14 36.03 -47.55
CA ALA A 134 -98.97 35.58 -48.29
C ALA A 134 -97.77 36.53 -48.13
N GLU A 135 -98.02 37.84 -48.16
CA GLU A 135 -97.01 38.88 -47.91
C GLU A 135 -96.45 38.81 -46.48
N GLU A 136 -97.31 38.71 -45.46
CA GLU A 136 -96.88 38.57 -44.06
C GLU A 136 -96.09 37.26 -43.84
N ARG A 137 -96.51 36.15 -44.46
CA ARG A 137 -95.74 34.90 -44.45
C ARG A 137 -94.37 35.07 -45.10
N LEU A 138 -94.28 35.80 -46.20
CA LEU A 138 -93.02 36.09 -46.88
C LEU A 138 -92.11 36.99 -46.02
N LYS A 139 -92.66 38.05 -45.41
CA LYS A 139 -91.94 38.91 -44.46
C LYS A 139 -91.43 38.13 -43.25
N HIS A 140 -92.25 37.24 -42.69
CA HIS A 140 -91.84 36.39 -41.56
C HIS A 140 -90.69 35.45 -41.95
N LYS A 141 -90.79 34.77 -43.10
CA LYS A 141 -89.70 33.93 -43.64
C LYS A 141 -88.42 34.74 -43.87
N GLN A 142 -88.54 35.95 -44.43
CA GLN A 142 -87.38 36.81 -44.66
C GLN A 142 -86.74 37.27 -43.34
N THR A 143 -87.55 37.56 -42.32
CA THR A 143 -87.08 37.90 -40.98
C THR A 143 -86.39 36.71 -40.30
N GLN A 144 -86.94 35.51 -40.46
CA GLN A 144 -86.33 34.27 -39.98
C GLN A 144 -84.97 34.03 -40.63
N ILE A 145 -84.87 34.15 -41.97
CA ILE A 145 -83.61 34.01 -42.69
C ILE A 145 -82.57 35.02 -42.19
N LYS A 146 -82.95 36.29 -42.01
CA LYS A 146 -82.05 37.32 -41.45
C LYS A 146 -81.60 36.99 -40.02
N ALA A 147 -82.50 36.45 -39.18
CA ALA A 147 -82.16 36.01 -37.83
C ALA A 147 -81.20 34.82 -37.84
N GLU A 148 -81.37 33.88 -38.77
CA GLU A 148 -80.46 32.74 -38.97
C GLU A 148 -79.09 33.20 -39.51
N GLU A 149 -79.04 34.11 -40.47
CA GLU A 149 -77.80 34.70 -41.00
C GLU A 149 -77.01 35.45 -39.93
N THR A 150 -77.69 36.27 -39.11
CA THR A 150 -77.04 36.96 -37.99
C THR A 150 -76.49 36.00 -36.95
N LEU A 151 -77.21 34.89 -36.66
CA LEU A 151 -76.71 33.84 -35.77
C LEU A 151 -75.50 33.10 -36.37
N ILE A 152 -75.54 32.77 -37.67
CA ILE A 152 -74.41 32.14 -38.38
C ILE A 152 -73.17 33.04 -38.31
N ASN A 153 -73.32 34.34 -38.56
CA ASN A 153 -72.22 35.29 -38.48
C ASN A 153 -71.64 35.38 -37.06
N GLN A 154 -72.49 35.39 -36.02
CA GLN A 154 -72.03 35.36 -34.64
C GLN A 154 -71.25 34.07 -34.29
N LEU A 155 -71.70 32.92 -34.79
CA LEU A 155 -71.00 31.65 -34.58
C LEU A 155 -69.66 31.62 -35.32
N GLN A 156 -69.60 32.14 -36.54
CA GLN A 156 -68.36 32.28 -37.30
C GLN A 156 -67.36 33.21 -36.58
N ASP A 157 -67.80 34.36 -36.09
CA ASP A 157 -66.97 35.28 -35.30
C ASP A 157 -66.43 34.63 -34.02
N GLN A 158 -67.25 33.85 -33.32
CA GLN A 158 -66.81 33.10 -32.14
C GLN A 158 -65.76 32.04 -32.48
N GLU A 159 -65.96 31.31 -33.58
CA GLU A 159 -65.03 30.29 -34.05
C GLU A 159 -63.69 30.92 -34.45
N THR A 160 -63.69 32.03 -35.20
CA THR A 160 -62.45 32.75 -35.57
C THR A 160 -61.70 33.24 -34.32
N ARG A 161 -62.40 33.84 -33.35
CA ARG A 161 -61.78 34.27 -32.08
C ARG A 161 -61.20 33.10 -31.28
N PHE A 162 -61.86 31.95 -31.31
CA PHE A 162 -61.39 30.74 -30.65
C PHE A 162 -60.14 30.18 -31.32
N GLN A 163 -60.11 30.11 -32.65
CA GLN A 163 -58.95 29.69 -33.43
C GLN A 163 -57.76 30.62 -33.21
N GLU A 164 -57.97 31.94 -33.29
CA GLU A 164 -56.92 32.93 -32.98
C GLU A 164 -56.35 32.75 -31.57
N ARG A 165 -57.20 32.47 -30.58
CA ARG A 165 -56.76 32.24 -29.20
C ARG A 165 -55.90 30.98 -29.10
N GLN A 166 -56.29 29.89 -29.75
CA GLN A 166 -55.48 28.66 -29.76
C GLN A 166 -54.12 28.90 -30.42
N GLU A 167 -54.09 29.60 -31.55
CA GLU A 167 -52.84 29.91 -32.25
C GLU A 167 -51.92 30.80 -31.43
N ARG A 168 -52.46 31.79 -30.70
CA ARG A 168 -51.68 32.61 -29.77
C ARG A 168 -51.10 31.75 -28.65
N GLN A 169 -51.91 30.90 -28.02
CA GLN A 169 -51.42 29.99 -26.97
C GLN A 169 -50.35 29.02 -27.46
N LEU A 170 -50.49 28.46 -28.67
CA LEU A 170 -49.49 27.60 -29.27
C LEU A 170 -48.18 28.34 -29.54
N ARG A 171 -48.26 29.58 -30.03
CA ARG A 171 -47.09 30.43 -30.22
C ARG A 171 -46.40 30.75 -28.90
N ASP A 172 -47.14 31.16 -27.88
CA ASP A 172 -46.60 31.46 -26.55
C ASP A 172 -45.94 30.23 -25.91
N ASN A 173 -46.59 29.07 -26.00
CA ASN A 173 -46.03 27.81 -25.50
C ASN A 173 -44.75 27.42 -26.24
N LYS A 174 -44.70 27.60 -27.57
CA LYS A 174 -43.50 27.34 -28.37
C LYS A 174 -42.35 28.28 -28.00
N MET A 175 -42.64 29.55 -27.74
CA MET A 175 -41.64 30.52 -27.30
C MET A 175 -41.10 30.18 -25.90
N LYS A 176 -41.98 29.86 -24.94
CA LYS A 176 -41.59 29.42 -23.60
C LYS A 176 -40.74 28.14 -23.65
N LEU A 177 -41.10 27.18 -24.50
CA LEU A 177 -40.35 25.93 -24.64
C LEU A 177 -38.94 26.19 -25.17
N LYS A 178 -38.79 27.03 -26.19
CA LYS A 178 -37.47 27.45 -26.70
C LYS A 178 -36.65 28.20 -25.65
N GLU A 179 -37.29 29.04 -24.85
CA GLU A 179 -36.63 29.76 -23.76
C GLU A 179 -36.13 28.80 -22.67
N HIS A 180 -36.95 27.82 -22.28
CA HIS A 180 -36.55 26.77 -21.35
C HIS A 180 -35.41 25.90 -21.90
N GLU A 181 -35.45 25.51 -23.17
CA GLU A 181 -34.36 24.77 -23.83
C GLU A 181 -33.06 25.58 -23.82
N LYS A 182 -33.13 26.88 -24.15
CA LYS A 182 -31.97 27.77 -24.11
C LYS A 182 -31.41 27.93 -22.70
N ASN A 183 -32.27 28.08 -21.70
CA ASN A 183 -31.85 28.21 -20.30
C ASN A 183 -31.24 26.89 -19.79
N PHE A 184 -31.81 25.75 -20.16
CA PHE A 184 -31.25 24.43 -19.82
C PHE A 184 -29.86 24.23 -20.43
N LEU A 185 -29.67 24.60 -21.71
CA LEU A 185 -28.36 24.51 -22.36
C LEU A 185 -27.32 25.43 -21.69
N LYS A 186 -27.71 26.62 -21.23
CA LYS A 186 -26.82 27.50 -20.47
C LYS A 186 -26.39 26.87 -19.15
N LEU A 187 -27.35 26.35 -18.37
CA LEU A 187 -27.06 25.67 -17.10
C LEU A 187 -26.13 24.48 -17.30
N LEU A 188 -26.35 23.69 -18.35
CA LEU A 188 -25.49 22.55 -18.68
C LEU A 188 -24.05 22.99 -18.97
N ASN A 189 -23.88 24.06 -19.75
CA ASN A 189 -22.54 24.58 -20.06
C ASN A 189 -21.84 25.18 -18.83
N GLU A 190 -22.60 25.85 -17.96
CA GLU A 190 -22.10 26.38 -16.69
C GLU A 190 -21.64 25.25 -15.77
N GLU A 191 -22.44 24.20 -15.62
CA GLU A 191 -22.10 23.01 -14.83
C GLU A 191 -20.85 22.30 -15.39
N GLN A 192 -20.77 22.12 -16.71
CA GLN A 192 -19.58 21.54 -17.36
C GLN A 192 -18.33 22.38 -17.10
N THR A 193 -18.44 23.70 -17.21
CA THR A 193 -17.31 24.61 -16.98
C THR A 193 -16.85 24.55 -15.53
N LEU A 194 -17.78 24.58 -14.57
CA LEU A 194 -17.46 24.44 -13.14
C LEU A 194 -16.84 23.07 -12.82
N SER A 195 -17.33 22.00 -13.44
CA SER A 195 -16.76 20.66 -13.30
C SER A 195 -15.32 20.60 -13.79
N LEU A 196 -15.03 21.18 -14.97
CA LEU A 196 -13.66 21.23 -15.52
C LEU A 196 -12.72 22.07 -14.65
N MET A 197 -13.18 23.22 -14.14
CA MET A 197 -12.39 24.05 -13.22
C MET A 197 -12.05 23.29 -11.93
N ARG A 198 -13.01 22.54 -11.38
CA ARG A 198 -12.80 21.71 -10.19
C ARG A 198 -11.81 20.58 -10.46
N GLU A 199 -11.92 19.93 -11.62
CA GLU A 199 -10.96 18.89 -12.02
C GLU A 199 -9.54 19.44 -12.15
N GLU A 200 -9.38 20.61 -12.78
CA GLU A 200 -8.07 21.25 -12.91
C GLU A 200 -7.47 21.64 -11.54
N GLN A 201 -8.30 22.13 -10.61
CA GLN A 201 -7.88 22.42 -9.25
C GLN A 201 -7.37 21.16 -8.54
N LEU A 202 -8.13 20.07 -8.61
CA LEU A 202 -7.73 18.80 -8.00
C LEU A 202 -6.44 18.25 -8.61
N ARG A 203 -6.23 18.41 -9.93
CA ARG A 203 -4.96 18.04 -10.57
C ARG A 203 -3.78 18.86 -10.03
N LYS A 204 -3.95 20.18 -9.86
CA LYS A 204 -2.91 21.06 -9.28
C LYS A 204 -2.58 20.67 -7.83
N GLU A 205 -3.60 20.37 -7.02
CA GLU A 205 -3.43 19.91 -5.64
C GLU A 205 -2.70 18.56 -5.58
N LEU A 206 -3.04 17.62 -6.47
CA LEU A 206 -2.34 16.33 -6.59
C LEU A 206 -0.87 16.50 -7.01
N GLU A 207 -0.58 17.36 -7.98
CA GLU A 207 0.80 17.63 -8.39
C GLU A 207 1.61 18.28 -7.27
N PHE A 208 1.00 19.23 -6.55
CA PHE A 208 1.61 19.83 -5.37
C PHE A 208 1.93 18.75 -4.33
N LEU A 209 0.96 17.92 -3.97
CA LEU A 209 1.15 16.85 -2.98
C LEU A 209 2.22 15.85 -3.42
N LYS A 210 2.23 15.49 -4.70
CA LYS A 210 3.28 14.63 -5.28
C LYS A 210 4.65 15.28 -5.12
N LYS A 211 4.82 16.56 -5.46
CA LYS A 211 6.09 17.27 -5.30
C LYS A 211 6.53 17.33 -3.83
N SER A 212 5.63 17.73 -2.92
CA SER A 212 5.91 17.78 -1.48
C SER A 212 6.32 16.42 -0.92
N PHE A 213 5.68 15.34 -1.35
CA PHE A 213 6.04 13.97 -0.95
C PHE A 213 7.45 13.59 -1.40
N HIS A 214 7.83 13.92 -2.65
CA HIS A 214 9.18 13.62 -3.15
C HIS A 214 10.24 14.44 -2.42
N THR A 215 9.96 15.72 -2.10
CA THR A 215 10.85 16.55 -1.30
C THR A 215 11.02 16.00 0.11
N TYR A 216 9.93 15.60 0.78
CA TYR A 216 9.99 14.99 2.10
C TYR A 216 10.78 13.68 2.09
N LYS A 217 10.53 12.81 1.09
CA LYS A 217 11.26 11.56 0.91
C LYS A 217 12.77 11.81 0.76
N ALA A 218 13.17 12.75 -0.09
CA ALA A 218 14.58 13.08 -0.31
C ALA A 218 15.25 13.67 0.95
N ALA A 219 14.52 14.49 1.72
CA ALA A 219 15.01 15.01 3.00
C ALA A 219 15.24 13.89 4.02
N LEU A 220 14.34 12.91 4.09
CA LEU A 220 14.43 11.77 4.99
C LEU A 220 15.55 10.79 4.59
N GLU A 221 15.74 10.56 3.29
CA GLU A 221 16.88 9.78 2.77
C GLU A 221 18.20 10.45 3.17
N LYS A 222 18.32 11.76 2.94
CA LYS A 222 19.51 12.54 3.32
C LYS A 222 19.78 12.48 4.83
N GLU A 223 18.76 12.67 5.66
CA GLU A 223 18.91 12.59 7.13
C GLU A 223 19.37 11.19 7.58
N ASN A 224 18.85 10.14 6.96
CA ASN A 224 19.26 8.78 7.26
C ASN A 224 20.71 8.49 6.84
N ASP A 225 21.11 8.96 5.66
CA ASP A 225 22.48 8.82 5.17
C ASP A 225 23.46 9.57 6.09
N GLU A 226 23.14 10.79 6.51
CA GLU A 226 23.94 11.56 7.47
C GLU A 226 24.07 10.82 8.82
N LYS A 227 22.96 10.29 9.37
CA LYS A 227 22.99 9.49 10.61
C LYS A 227 23.84 8.22 10.46
N LEU A 228 23.73 7.54 9.32
CA LEU A 228 24.51 6.34 9.05
C LEU A 228 26.01 6.66 8.94
N GLN A 229 26.35 7.77 8.27
CA GLN A 229 27.71 8.23 8.11
C GLN A 229 28.33 8.62 9.45
N VAL A 230 27.59 9.31 10.32
CA VAL A 230 28.03 9.62 11.69
C VAL A 230 28.31 8.33 12.46
N LYS A 231 27.37 7.38 12.50
CA LYS A 231 27.57 6.09 13.18
C LYS A 231 28.77 5.31 12.65
N LEU A 232 28.95 5.30 11.33
CA LEU A 232 30.10 4.66 10.71
C LEU A 232 31.42 5.34 11.13
N SER A 233 31.45 6.67 11.14
CA SER A 233 32.64 7.43 11.55
C SER A 233 32.98 7.23 13.04
N GLU A 234 31.97 7.20 13.91
CA GLU A 234 32.12 6.91 15.34
C GLU A 234 32.65 5.50 15.57
N ALA A 235 32.11 4.50 14.86
CA ALA A 235 32.57 3.12 14.94
C ALA A 235 34.03 2.97 14.47
N LEU A 236 34.40 3.62 13.37
CA LEU A 236 35.78 3.62 12.87
C LEU A 236 36.74 4.29 13.86
N LEU A 237 36.33 5.40 14.46
CA LEU A 237 37.12 6.09 15.48
C LEU A 237 37.28 5.23 16.74
N ALA A 238 36.20 4.57 17.20
CA ALA A 238 36.23 3.65 18.33
C ALA A 238 37.21 2.49 18.07
N MET A 239 37.14 1.87 16.89
CA MET A 239 38.09 0.81 16.50
C MET A 239 39.53 1.32 16.45
N LYS A 240 39.75 2.52 15.90
CA LYS A 240 41.08 3.15 15.84
C LYS A 240 41.64 3.42 17.24
N ASN A 241 40.79 3.77 18.20
CA ASN A 241 41.18 4.03 19.59
C ASN A 241 41.34 2.74 20.43
N GLU A 242 40.59 1.68 20.11
CA GLU A 242 40.70 0.39 20.80
C GLU A 242 41.94 -0.41 20.40
N ARG A 243 42.33 -0.35 19.12
CA ARG A 243 43.49 -1.09 18.60
C ARG A 243 44.79 -0.84 19.39
N PRO A 244 45.24 0.41 19.64
CA PRO A 244 46.46 0.66 20.38
C PRO A 244 46.35 0.21 21.85
N LYS A 245 45.16 0.30 22.46
CA LYS A 245 44.95 -0.20 23.83
C LYS A 245 45.13 -1.72 23.91
N LYS A 246 44.52 -2.45 22.97
CA LYS A 246 44.68 -3.90 22.87
C LYS A 246 46.13 -4.30 22.58
N GLU A 247 46.82 -3.54 21.73
CA GLU A 247 48.24 -3.76 21.44
C GLU A 247 49.13 -3.50 22.67
N GLU A 248 48.86 -2.43 23.43
CA GLU A 248 49.54 -2.13 24.68
C GLU A 248 49.30 -3.22 25.73
N ASP A 249 48.07 -3.70 25.88
CA ASP A 249 47.71 -4.80 26.80
C ASP A 249 48.41 -6.11 26.43
N ILE A 250 48.51 -6.44 25.13
CA ILE A 250 49.26 -7.60 24.65
C ILE A 250 50.75 -7.45 24.95
N ASN A 251 51.33 -6.28 24.66
CA ASN A 251 52.74 -6.01 24.94
C ASN A 251 53.07 -6.08 26.44
N LYS A 252 52.18 -5.60 27.31
CA LYS A 252 52.30 -5.74 28.77
C LYS A 252 52.33 -7.23 29.16
N ARG A 253 51.38 -8.03 28.68
CA ARG A 253 51.33 -9.48 28.96
C ARG A 253 52.56 -10.23 28.46
N ILE A 254 53.07 -9.88 27.28
CA ILE A 254 54.30 -10.49 26.73
C ILE A 254 55.50 -10.13 27.61
N ASN A 255 55.65 -8.86 28.00
CA ASN A 255 56.75 -8.43 28.85
C ASN A 255 56.69 -9.08 30.24
N GLU A 256 55.51 -9.22 30.83
CA GLU A 256 55.29 -9.97 32.08
C GLU A 256 55.68 -11.44 31.92
N ALA A 257 55.29 -12.09 30.82
CA ALA A 257 55.66 -13.47 30.53
C ALA A 257 57.18 -13.65 30.38
N ILE A 258 57.85 -12.75 29.64
CA ILE A 258 59.31 -12.74 29.48
C ILE A 258 60.00 -12.54 30.83
N PHE A 259 59.50 -11.62 31.66
CA PHE A 259 60.06 -11.36 32.98
C PHE A 259 59.93 -12.59 33.90
N ASN A 260 58.75 -13.23 33.92
CA ASN A 260 58.50 -14.44 34.68
C ASN A 260 59.38 -15.60 34.20
N GLU A 261 59.55 -15.76 32.89
CA GLU A 261 60.44 -16.78 32.31
C GLU A 261 61.90 -16.53 32.70
N ARG A 262 62.39 -15.28 32.60
CA ARG A 262 63.73 -14.89 33.07
C ARG A 262 63.94 -15.22 34.54
N ASN A 263 62.98 -14.90 35.40
CA ASN A 263 63.05 -15.24 36.83
C ASN A 263 63.09 -16.76 37.07
N ASN A 264 62.28 -17.52 36.32
CA ASN A 264 62.29 -18.98 36.39
C ASN A 264 63.63 -19.58 35.94
N ILE A 265 64.23 -19.04 34.88
CA ILE A 265 65.56 -19.44 34.41
C ILE A 265 66.62 -19.10 35.46
N HIS A 266 66.62 -17.88 36.01
CA HIS A 266 67.53 -17.48 37.09
C HIS A 266 67.41 -18.40 38.31
N LEU A 267 66.19 -18.76 38.71
CA LEU A 267 65.95 -19.69 39.82
C LEU A 267 66.50 -21.09 39.51
N ARG A 268 66.33 -21.60 38.28
CA ARG A 268 66.91 -22.88 37.85
C ARG A 268 68.43 -22.84 37.88
N HIS A 269 69.05 -21.80 37.31
CA HIS A 269 70.50 -21.62 37.34
C HIS A 269 71.04 -21.51 38.77
N SER A 270 70.36 -20.79 39.67
CA SER A 270 70.76 -20.69 41.08
C SER A 270 70.77 -22.06 41.75
N LYS A 271 69.72 -22.87 41.55
CA LYS A 271 69.66 -24.24 42.08
C LYS A 271 70.74 -25.15 41.51
N GLU A 272 71.06 -25.00 40.23
CA GLU A 272 72.12 -25.78 39.58
C GLU A 272 73.51 -25.39 40.11
N ILE A 273 73.77 -24.09 40.28
CA ILE A 273 75.00 -23.58 40.91
C ILE A 273 75.14 -24.12 42.35
N GLU A 274 74.08 -24.07 43.17
CA GLU A 274 74.09 -24.62 44.52
C GLU A 274 74.37 -26.14 44.53
N LYS A 275 73.81 -26.88 43.56
CA LYS A 275 74.05 -28.32 43.43
C LYS A 275 75.52 -28.59 43.09
N ILE A 276 76.10 -27.85 42.14
CA ILE A 276 77.52 -27.95 41.77
C ILE A 276 78.40 -27.57 42.96
N GLN A 277 78.07 -26.51 43.69
CA GLN A 277 78.81 -26.11 44.90
C GLN A 277 78.81 -27.20 45.97
N LYS A 278 77.67 -27.85 46.22
CA LYS A 278 77.58 -28.99 47.14
C LYS A 278 78.39 -30.19 46.66
N GLN A 279 78.37 -30.49 45.36
CA GLN A 279 79.19 -31.56 44.78
C GLN A 279 80.69 -31.28 44.96
N HIS A 280 81.16 -30.07 44.61
CA HIS A 280 82.54 -29.66 44.82
C HIS A 280 82.93 -29.69 46.31
N GLN A 281 82.05 -29.25 47.22
CA GLN A 281 82.31 -29.30 48.65
C GLN A 281 82.49 -30.75 49.14
N ASN A 282 81.63 -31.66 48.69
CA ASN A 282 81.75 -33.09 49.00
C ASN A 282 83.05 -33.68 48.44
N GLU A 283 83.44 -33.32 47.21
CA GLU A 283 84.70 -33.73 46.59
C GLU A 283 85.93 -33.18 47.34
N ILE A 284 85.88 -31.94 47.81
CA ILE A 284 86.93 -31.37 48.66
C ILE A 284 87.02 -32.13 49.98
N GLU A 285 85.90 -32.49 50.58
CA GLU A 285 85.86 -33.26 51.83
C GLU A 285 86.39 -34.69 51.66
N THR A 286 86.07 -35.37 50.55
CA THR A 286 86.64 -36.69 50.25
C THR A 286 88.13 -36.60 49.98
N LEU A 287 88.59 -35.61 49.23
CA LEU A 287 90.03 -35.36 49.01
C LEU A 287 90.75 -35.04 50.32
N LYS A 288 90.17 -34.21 51.20
CA LYS A 288 90.74 -33.93 52.53
C LYS A 288 90.87 -35.19 53.37
N LYS A 289 89.86 -36.07 53.36
CA LYS A 289 89.93 -37.38 54.05
C LYS A 289 91.03 -38.26 53.46
N ALA A 290 91.10 -38.39 52.14
CA ALA A 290 92.15 -39.16 51.46
C ALA A 290 93.56 -38.61 51.75
N VAL A 291 93.72 -37.28 51.80
CA VAL A 291 94.98 -36.64 52.20
C VAL A 291 95.30 -36.95 53.67
N ALA A 292 94.32 -36.85 54.58
CA ALA A 292 94.53 -37.19 55.99
C ALA A 292 94.94 -38.66 56.16
N GLU A 293 94.28 -39.58 55.46
CA GLU A 293 94.63 -41.01 55.41
C GLU A 293 96.06 -41.21 54.88
N ALA A 294 96.40 -40.57 53.76
CA ALA A 294 97.75 -40.63 53.19
C ALA A 294 98.82 -40.04 54.12
N THR A 295 98.50 -38.98 54.89
CA THR A 295 99.43 -38.43 55.88
C THR A 295 99.65 -39.38 57.06
N VAL A 296 98.60 -40.06 57.53
CA VAL A 296 98.73 -41.09 58.58
C VAL A 296 99.57 -42.27 58.07
N GLU A 297 99.35 -42.71 56.83
CA GLU A 297 100.16 -43.75 56.20
C GLU A 297 101.61 -43.30 56.02
N GLN A 298 101.85 -42.05 55.64
CA GLN A 298 103.19 -41.47 55.55
C GLN A 298 103.89 -41.44 56.91
N GLU A 299 103.20 -41.05 57.99
CA GLU A 299 103.73 -41.08 59.35
C GLU A 299 104.06 -42.51 59.81
N HIS A 300 103.18 -43.47 59.49
CA HIS A 300 103.41 -44.89 59.79
C HIS A 300 104.64 -45.43 59.04
N LEU A 301 104.76 -45.15 57.74
CA LEU A 301 105.93 -45.51 56.93
C LEU A 301 107.21 -44.84 57.45
N GLN A 302 107.15 -43.59 57.92
CA GLN A 302 108.27 -42.93 58.56
C GLN A 302 108.67 -43.63 59.88
N SER A 303 107.71 -44.08 60.69
CA SER A 303 107.97 -44.88 61.90
C SER A 303 108.66 -46.19 61.56
N LEU A 304 108.08 -46.96 60.63
CA LEU A 304 108.68 -48.20 60.10
C LEU A 304 110.09 -47.97 59.55
N THR A 305 110.31 -46.86 58.85
CA THR A 305 111.63 -46.53 58.31
C THR A 305 112.64 -46.25 59.43
N LYS A 306 112.22 -45.57 60.51
CA LYS A 306 113.05 -45.36 61.71
C LYS A 306 113.36 -46.67 62.43
N GLU A 307 112.36 -47.53 62.60
CA GLU A 307 112.53 -48.87 63.17
C GLU A 307 113.50 -49.71 62.34
N LEU A 308 113.31 -49.75 61.01
CA LEU A 308 114.17 -50.48 60.09
C LEU A 308 115.61 -49.92 60.08
N ALA A 309 115.76 -48.60 60.25
CA ALA A 309 117.07 -47.97 60.43
C ALA A 309 117.72 -48.37 61.77
N SER A 310 116.96 -48.45 62.86
CA SER A 310 117.42 -48.97 64.16
C SER A 310 117.83 -50.43 64.07
N VAL A 311 117.00 -51.30 63.49
CA VAL A 311 117.31 -52.72 63.27
C VAL A 311 118.54 -52.87 62.38
N LYS A 312 118.69 -52.08 61.32
CA LYS A 312 119.91 -52.08 60.50
C LYS A 312 121.15 -51.66 61.28
N LEU A 313 121.02 -50.74 62.24
CA LEU A 313 122.09 -50.34 63.13
C LEU A 313 122.46 -51.50 64.06
N GLU A 314 121.48 -52.11 64.72
CA GLU A 314 121.65 -53.30 65.56
C GLU A 314 122.29 -54.46 64.79
N LEU A 315 121.87 -54.69 63.55
CA LEU A 315 122.41 -55.75 62.69
C LEU A 315 123.85 -55.43 62.24
N ARG A 316 124.20 -54.15 62.06
CA ARG A 316 125.61 -53.74 61.87
C ARG A 316 126.44 -53.92 63.13
N GLU A 317 125.87 -53.66 64.30
CA GLU A 317 126.55 -53.88 65.58
C GLU A 317 126.73 -55.37 65.86
N ALA A 318 125.71 -56.19 65.62
CA ALA A 318 125.79 -57.64 65.66
C ALA A 318 126.78 -58.19 64.63
N LYS A 319 126.79 -57.66 63.39
CA LYS A 319 127.80 -58.02 62.38
C LYS A 319 129.20 -57.58 62.79
N LYS A 320 129.38 -56.42 63.44
CA LYS A 320 130.67 -56.02 64.01
C LYS A 320 131.08 -56.94 65.17
N HIS A 321 130.12 -57.40 65.96
CA HIS A 321 130.34 -58.38 67.02
C HIS A 321 130.70 -59.77 66.46
N GLU A 322 130.06 -60.20 65.37
CA GLU A 322 130.39 -61.40 64.61
C GLU A 322 131.76 -61.29 63.92
N ILE A 323 132.07 -60.15 63.29
CA ILE A 323 133.40 -59.87 62.75
C ILE A 323 134.44 -59.83 63.89
N GLY A 324 134.09 -59.30 65.06
CA GLY A 324 134.92 -59.34 66.28
C GLY A 324 135.12 -60.76 66.84
N LEU A 325 134.13 -61.64 66.70
CA LEU A 325 134.20 -63.06 67.09
C LEU A 325 134.96 -63.91 66.06
N THR A 326 134.83 -63.60 64.78
CA THR A 326 135.50 -64.31 63.68
C THR A 326 136.94 -63.83 63.47
N THR A 327 137.31 -62.62 63.93
CA THR A 327 138.70 -62.15 63.93
C THR A 327 139.56 -62.70 65.10
N GLN A 328 138.99 -63.52 65.99
CA GLN A 328 139.76 -64.33 66.95
C GLN A 328 140.02 -65.78 66.49
N PHE A 329 139.49 -66.22 65.33
CA PHE A 329 139.73 -67.56 64.78
C PHE A 329 139.90 -67.49 63.25
N ASN A 330 141.16 -67.48 62.82
CA ASN A 330 141.68 -67.69 61.44
C ASN A 330 142.11 -66.44 60.64
N ASP A 331 143.42 -66.17 60.67
CA ASP A 331 144.21 -65.97 59.43
C ASP A 331 144.40 -67.37 58.77
N PRO A 332 144.50 -67.56 57.42
CA PRO A 332 145.18 -66.69 56.43
C PRO A 332 144.58 -66.62 54.98
N LYS A 333 145.11 -65.69 54.17
CA LYS A 333 145.32 -65.67 52.68
C LYS A 333 144.46 -66.57 51.74
N THR A 334 143.76 -65.98 50.76
CA THR A 334 143.75 -66.32 49.29
C THR A 334 142.75 -65.41 48.51
N LYS A 335 143.19 -64.64 47.50
CA LYS A 335 143.08 -64.83 46.03
C LYS A 335 141.67 -64.90 45.39
N HIS A 336 141.53 -64.07 44.34
CA HIS A 336 140.70 -64.18 43.11
C HIS A 336 139.29 -63.53 43.01
N SER A 337 139.24 -62.56 42.07
CA SER A 337 138.29 -62.38 40.95
C SER A 337 136.80 -62.05 41.15
N GLU A 338 136.30 -61.34 40.14
CA GLU A 338 134.89 -61.12 39.73
C GLU A 338 134.09 -60.00 40.40
N LYS A 339 133.96 -58.88 39.66
CA LYS A 339 132.75 -58.07 39.67
C LYS A 339 132.20 -57.98 38.25
N ILE A 340 131.15 -58.77 38.06
CA ILE A 340 130.11 -58.70 37.04
C ILE A 340 129.36 -57.38 37.27
N GLY A 341 129.32 -56.52 36.25
CA GLY A 341 128.45 -55.35 36.20
C GLY A 341 127.03 -55.79 35.87
N GLU A 342 126.09 -55.48 36.76
CA GLU A 342 124.68 -55.77 36.60
C GLU A 342 124.07 -55.06 35.39
N SER A 343 123.34 -55.87 34.64
CA SER A 343 122.33 -55.49 33.67
C SER A 343 120.98 -55.35 34.37
N LYS A 344 120.19 -54.34 33.98
CA LYS A 344 118.79 -54.45 33.49
C LYS A 344 118.05 -53.10 33.51
N GLU A 345 117.70 -52.67 32.30
CA GLU A 345 116.39 -52.13 31.83
C GLU A 345 115.13 -52.51 32.66
N PRO A 346 113.88 -52.03 32.40
CA PRO A 346 113.36 -51.31 31.20
C PRO A 346 112.34 -50.14 31.43
N ARG A 347 112.19 -49.30 30.39
CA ARG A 347 110.96 -48.99 29.59
C ARG A 347 109.56 -48.95 30.24
N VAL A 348 108.79 -47.88 30.00
CA VAL A 348 107.37 -47.75 29.51
C VAL A 348 107.05 -46.23 29.44
N ARG A 349 106.93 -45.50 28.31
CA ARG A 349 105.92 -45.39 27.22
C ARG A 349 104.46 -45.16 27.63
N SER A 350 103.93 -43.95 27.37
CA SER A 350 102.67 -43.65 26.64
C SER A 350 102.31 -42.16 26.86
N ASP A 351 102.37 -41.30 25.83
CA ASP A 351 101.24 -40.92 24.96
C ASP A 351 100.12 -40.16 25.69
N GLU A 352 99.90 -38.87 25.38
CA GLU A 352 98.70 -38.43 24.64
C GLU A 352 98.65 -36.91 24.39
N LYS A 353 98.11 -36.58 23.21
CA LYS A 353 97.97 -35.26 22.56
C LYS A 353 96.94 -34.36 23.26
N PRO A 354 97.03 -33.02 23.11
CA PRO A 354 95.85 -32.17 23.15
C PRO A 354 95.23 -32.06 21.75
N LYS A 355 94.10 -32.73 21.54
CA LYS A 355 93.17 -32.43 20.43
C LYS A 355 92.52 -31.08 20.71
N LYS A 356 92.81 -30.08 19.88
CA LYS A 356 91.94 -28.91 19.70
C LYS A 356 90.63 -29.38 19.07
N THR A 357 89.55 -29.33 19.83
CA THR A 357 88.18 -29.34 19.26
C THR A 357 87.59 -27.94 19.37
N LYS A 358 87.35 -27.37 18.18
CA LYS A 358 86.34 -26.36 17.90
C LYS A 358 84.99 -26.74 18.50
N LYS A 359 84.25 -25.71 18.95
CA LYS A 359 82.80 -25.45 18.83
C LYS A 359 82.49 -24.28 19.80
N LEU A 360 81.60 -23.33 19.54
CA LEU A 360 80.54 -23.18 18.55
C LEU A 360 80.34 -21.68 18.30
#